data_AF-A0A2V5Z0L4-F1
#
_entry.id   AF-A0A2V5Z0L4-F1
#
_cell.length_a   1.000
_cell.length_b   1.000
_cell.length_c   1.000
_cell.angle_alpha   90.00
_cell.angle_beta   90.00
_cell.angle_gamma   90.00
#
_symmetry.space_group_name_H-M   'P 1'
#
loop_
_entity.id
_entity.type
_entity.pdbx_description
1 polymer ?
#
loop_
_entity_poly.entity_id
_entity_poly.type
_entity_poly.pdbx_seq_one_letter_code
_entity_poly.pdbx_strand_id
1 'polypeptide(L)'
;EVRSLFYNLPARRKFLRSENTESRNIEHQVHLQAIGHPQIGFSLLRDDRVLFQLPAAATLSDRIRDLFGVELLQRLVEVTSTRSPKIRISGFIGQAGLSRQTRTQQLVFVNGRAIESSFLTAAIREGYHTALMKGQYPVTFLFLELDPASVDVNVHPAKREVRFRDPTGVREAIVQCIQQILEAGRSAWQEKFRAPVSSPNPVVGKVAPDLRLRPEVSGPEEVYRELPHFGPTVAGVVDPGQAPVSEIVGQALRLPIDRVDLASDALALQRHASKAAQQQFQIIGVLNKLYVLMENADGLVLVDQHAAHERILFEELRRRMEEQGVPTQKLLLPQTFDVPPRDADWIERNLSILQRMGIGIESFGPGTFKIDSLPSFLDVSDPAQFMRKVIDDLKSASSTASAMRLGEEMIAKSVCRHAVKANDPLRYPEVEKLIRDLLDCDLPYCCPHGRPTMIQISLAELEKKFGRKM
;
A
#
# COMPACT_ATOMS: atom_id res chain seq x y z
N GLU A 1 -13.27 43.56 -15.94
CA GLU A 1 -12.44 43.83 -14.75
C GLU A 1 -13.35 44.17 -13.58
N VAL A 2 -13.18 43.54 -12.42
CA VAL A 2 -13.98 43.83 -11.22
C VAL A 2 -13.06 44.47 -10.18
N ARG A 3 -13.30 45.74 -9.82
CA ARG A 3 -12.50 46.49 -8.84
C ARG A 3 -13.34 46.89 -7.64
N SER A 4 -12.70 47.03 -6.47
CA SER A 4 -13.30 47.65 -5.27
C SER A 4 -14.59 47.01 -4.72
N LEU A 5 -14.76 45.69 -4.89
CA LEU A 5 -15.93 44.90 -4.44
C LEU A 5 -16.30 45.09 -2.95
N PHE A 6 -15.34 45.52 -2.11
CA PHE A 6 -15.52 45.66 -0.65
C PHE A 6 -15.13 47.04 -0.11
N TYR A 7 -14.91 48.05 -0.97
CA TYR A 7 -14.40 49.36 -0.57
C TYR A 7 -15.28 50.08 0.47
N ASN A 8 -16.58 49.74 0.56
CA ASN A 8 -17.55 50.48 1.38
C ASN A 8 -18.51 49.60 2.22
N LEU A 9 -18.01 48.57 2.92
CA LEU A 9 -18.86 47.72 3.78
C LEU A 9 -18.43 47.70 5.26
N PRO A 10 -18.77 48.74 6.05
CA PRO A 10 -18.46 48.82 7.48
C PRO A 10 -19.10 47.68 8.30
N ALA A 11 -20.26 47.16 7.88
CA ALA A 11 -20.94 46.06 8.55
C ALA A 11 -20.19 44.71 8.45
N ARG A 12 -19.42 44.48 7.37
CA ARG A 12 -18.66 43.23 7.19
C ARG A 12 -17.34 43.20 7.94
N ARG A 13 -16.74 44.36 8.25
CA ARG A 13 -15.45 44.45 8.97
C ARG A 13 -15.47 43.70 10.31
N LYS A 14 -16.60 43.67 11.01
CA LYS A 14 -16.78 42.93 12.28
C LYS A 14 -16.76 41.39 12.11
N PHE A 15 -17.00 40.89 10.90
CA PHE A 15 -17.02 39.46 10.57
C PHE A 15 -15.73 38.99 9.87
N LEU A 16 -14.87 39.92 9.44
CA LEU A 16 -13.59 39.57 8.85
C LEU A 16 -12.68 38.98 9.92
N ARG A 17 -11.99 37.90 9.55
CA ARG A 17 -10.93 37.31 10.36
C ARG A 17 -9.61 38.08 10.15
N SER A 18 -8.50 37.49 10.55
CA SER A 18 -7.18 38.05 10.22
C SER A 18 -7.01 38.18 8.71
N GLU A 19 -6.26 39.19 8.30
CA GLU A 19 -5.96 39.49 6.89
C GLU A 19 -5.39 38.27 6.13
N ASN A 20 -4.54 37.48 6.80
CA ASN A 20 -4.01 36.24 6.24
C ASN A 20 -5.10 35.18 6.00
N THR A 21 -6.10 35.10 6.87
CA THR A 21 -7.22 34.15 6.71
C THR A 21 -8.10 34.56 5.54
N GLU A 22 -8.46 35.85 5.46
CA GLU A 22 -9.25 36.37 4.36
C GLU A 22 -8.52 36.28 3.02
N SER A 23 -7.21 36.58 3.00
CA SER A 23 -6.36 36.41 1.82
C SER A 23 -6.40 34.96 1.30
N ARG A 24 -6.23 33.97 2.19
CA ARG A 24 -6.29 32.55 1.81
C ARG A 24 -7.68 32.14 1.29
N ASN A 25 -8.74 32.69 1.87
CA ASN A 25 -10.10 32.43 1.40
C ASN A 25 -10.31 33.00 -0.02
N ILE A 26 -9.83 34.22 -0.27
CA ILE A 26 -9.89 34.86 -1.60
C ILE A 26 -9.09 34.03 -2.61
N GLU A 27 -7.85 33.69 -2.26
CA GLU A 27 -6.97 32.87 -3.10
C GLU A 27 -7.63 31.53 -3.46
N HIS A 28 -8.19 30.83 -2.46
CA HIS A 28 -8.91 29.58 -2.68
C HIS A 28 -10.12 29.75 -3.60
N GLN A 29 -10.91 30.82 -3.45
CA GLN A 29 -12.04 31.09 -4.34
C GLN A 29 -11.59 31.36 -5.77
N VAL A 30 -10.50 32.11 -5.96
CA VAL A 30 -9.93 32.33 -7.31
C VAL A 30 -9.42 31.01 -7.90
N HIS A 31 -8.80 30.14 -7.11
CA HIS A 31 -8.41 28.79 -7.57
C HIS A 31 -9.60 27.96 -8.01
N LEU A 32 -10.73 27.99 -7.27
CA LEU A 32 -11.95 27.29 -7.67
C LEU A 32 -12.45 27.78 -9.03
N GLN A 33 -12.48 29.10 -9.26
CA GLN A 33 -12.90 29.65 -10.54
C GLN A 33 -11.92 29.34 -11.67
N ALA A 34 -10.62 29.38 -11.38
CA ALA A 34 -9.57 29.08 -12.35
C ALA A 34 -9.61 27.61 -12.81
N ILE A 35 -9.87 26.68 -11.89
CA ILE A 35 -10.09 25.27 -12.22
C ILE A 35 -11.44 25.05 -12.92
N GLY A 36 -12.52 25.66 -12.42
CA GLY A 36 -13.86 25.49 -12.99
C GLY A 36 -13.99 26.03 -14.42
N HIS A 37 -13.15 27.01 -14.78
CA HIS A 37 -13.14 27.66 -16.08
C HIS A 37 -11.71 27.82 -16.63
N PRO A 38 -11.04 26.74 -17.08
CA PRO A 38 -9.66 26.77 -17.55
C PRO A 38 -9.41 27.75 -18.69
N GLN A 39 -10.40 27.95 -19.56
CA GLN A 39 -10.37 28.85 -20.72
C GLN A 39 -10.32 30.34 -20.36
N ILE A 40 -10.55 30.71 -19.10
CA ILE A 40 -10.51 32.09 -18.63
C ILE A 40 -9.14 32.36 -18.02
N GLY A 41 -8.56 33.53 -18.34
CA GLY A 41 -7.33 34.00 -17.69
C GLY A 41 -7.62 34.68 -16.35
N PHE A 42 -6.78 34.43 -15.34
CA PHE A 42 -6.89 34.99 -14.00
C PHE A 42 -5.60 35.69 -13.59
N SER A 43 -5.72 36.84 -12.94
CA SER A 43 -4.60 37.54 -12.30
C SER A 43 -5.04 37.99 -10.91
N LEU A 44 -4.29 37.60 -9.88
CA LEU A 44 -4.54 38.02 -8.50
C LEU A 44 -3.38 38.89 -8.02
N LEU A 45 -3.70 40.12 -7.63
CA LEU A 45 -2.75 41.07 -7.05
C LEU A 45 -3.15 41.36 -5.60
N ARG A 46 -2.16 41.48 -4.73
CA ARG A 46 -2.32 41.94 -3.35
C ARG A 46 -1.21 42.94 -3.03
N ASP A 47 -1.59 44.13 -2.57
CA ASP A 47 -0.66 45.24 -2.26
C ASP A 47 0.32 45.50 -3.42
N ASP A 48 -0.25 45.60 -4.64
CA ASP A 48 0.45 45.78 -5.91
C ASP A 48 1.47 44.67 -6.29
N ARG A 49 1.53 43.59 -5.51
CA ARG A 49 2.31 42.39 -5.83
C ARG A 49 1.43 41.36 -6.52
N VAL A 50 1.88 40.88 -7.68
CA VAL A 50 1.25 39.76 -8.38
C VAL A 50 1.50 38.48 -7.59
N LEU A 51 0.43 37.88 -7.05
CA LEU A 51 0.50 36.58 -6.38
C LEU A 51 0.60 35.45 -7.40
N PHE A 52 -0.25 35.50 -8.42
CA PHE A 52 -0.15 34.63 -9.59
C PHE A 52 -0.83 35.26 -10.80
N GLN A 53 -0.38 34.82 -11.97
CA GLN A 53 -0.98 35.14 -13.26
C GLN A 53 -1.13 33.85 -14.07
N LEU A 54 -2.36 33.57 -14.46
CA LEU A 54 -2.79 32.34 -15.07
C LEU A 54 -3.39 32.72 -16.44
N PRO A 55 -2.67 32.58 -17.55
CA PRO A 55 -3.24 32.81 -18.88
C PRO A 55 -4.35 31.80 -19.16
N ALA A 56 -5.20 32.07 -20.15
CA ALA A 56 -6.21 31.11 -20.61
C ALA A 56 -5.53 29.77 -20.98
N ALA A 57 -5.98 28.67 -20.38
CA ALA A 57 -5.43 27.35 -20.61
C ALA A 57 -6.26 26.61 -21.66
N ALA A 58 -5.61 25.82 -22.52
CA ALA A 58 -6.29 24.99 -23.51
C ALA A 58 -6.94 23.75 -22.85
N THR A 59 -6.29 23.19 -21.84
CA THR A 59 -6.75 21.99 -21.13
C THR A 59 -6.82 22.19 -19.63
N LEU A 60 -7.60 21.36 -18.95
CA LEU A 60 -7.64 21.32 -17.49
C LEU A 60 -6.27 20.93 -16.89
N SER A 61 -5.53 20.03 -17.56
CA SER A 61 -4.18 19.60 -17.13
C SER A 61 -3.20 20.77 -17.10
N ASP A 62 -3.21 21.62 -18.13
CA ASP A 62 -2.37 22.83 -18.16
C ASP A 62 -2.70 23.77 -16.99
N ARG A 63 -3.99 23.97 -16.73
CA ARG A 63 -4.44 24.80 -15.60
C ARG A 63 -4.01 24.23 -14.25
N ILE A 64 -4.11 22.91 -14.06
CA ILE A 64 -3.66 22.24 -12.83
C ILE A 64 -2.14 22.38 -12.68
N ARG A 65 -1.38 22.22 -13.77
CA ARG A 65 0.08 22.41 -13.77
C ARG A 65 0.46 23.83 -13.34
N ASP A 66 -0.20 24.84 -13.89
CA ASP A 66 0.12 26.24 -13.61
C ASP A 66 -0.20 26.61 -12.15
N LEU A 67 -1.23 25.99 -11.55
CA LEU A 67 -1.65 26.26 -10.17
C LEU A 67 -0.90 25.44 -9.12
N PHE A 68 -0.67 24.16 -9.38
CA PHE A 68 -0.19 23.21 -8.38
C PHE A 68 1.16 22.55 -8.73
N GLY A 69 1.71 22.87 -9.90
CA GLY A 69 2.99 22.35 -10.37
C GLY A 69 2.90 21.01 -11.10
N VAL A 70 3.99 20.69 -11.80
CA VAL A 70 4.14 19.46 -12.60
C VAL A 70 4.15 18.21 -11.72
N GLU A 71 4.74 18.29 -10.52
CA GLU A 71 4.87 17.16 -9.59
C GLU A 71 3.51 16.62 -9.14
N LEU A 72 2.53 17.51 -8.91
CA LEU A 72 1.17 17.06 -8.59
C LEU A 72 0.52 16.41 -9.80
N LEU A 73 0.60 17.05 -10.97
CA LEU A 73 -0.05 16.60 -12.19
C LEU A 73 0.39 15.18 -12.59
N GLN A 74 1.68 14.86 -12.47
CA GLN A 74 2.22 13.52 -12.78
C GLN A 74 1.65 12.41 -11.89
N ARG A 75 1.11 12.77 -10.71
CA ARG A 75 0.51 11.84 -9.75
C ARG A 75 -1.02 11.83 -9.81
N LEU A 76 -1.60 12.53 -10.78
CA LEU A 76 -3.03 12.48 -11.07
C LEU A 76 -3.30 11.49 -12.20
N VAL A 77 -4.50 10.93 -12.17
CA VAL A 77 -5.05 10.08 -13.23
C VAL A 77 -6.25 10.79 -13.81
N GLU A 78 -6.29 10.88 -15.13
CA GLU A 78 -7.42 11.47 -15.84
C GLU A 78 -8.66 10.59 -15.71
N VAL A 79 -9.79 11.24 -15.48
CA VAL A 79 -11.10 10.64 -15.35
C VAL A 79 -11.91 11.02 -16.56
N THR A 80 -12.33 10.03 -17.33
CA THR A 80 -13.36 10.19 -18.35
C THR A 80 -14.32 9.01 -18.24
N SER A 81 -15.49 9.22 -17.65
CA SER A 81 -16.52 8.18 -17.54
C SER A 81 -17.88 8.71 -17.96
N THR A 82 -18.51 7.99 -18.88
CA THR A 82 -19.87 8.25 -19.39
C THR A 82 -20.79 7.06 -19.18
N ARG A 83 -20.44 6.14 -18.28
CA ARG A 83 -21.18 4.86 -18.14
C ARG A 83 -22.58 4.99 -17.55
N SER A 84 -22.88 6.07 -16.82
CA SER A 84 -24.25 6.37 -16.42
C SER A 84 -24.90 7.29 -17.46
N PRO A 85 -26.05 6.92 -18.07
CA PRO A 85 -26.73 7.80 -19.04
C PRO A 85 -27.19 9.12 -18.42
N LYS A 86 -27.24 9.21 -17.09
CA LYS A 86 -27.73 10.39 -16.36
C LYS A 86 -26.64 11.33 -15.87
N ILE A 87 -25.40 10.84 -15.71
CA ILE A 87 -24.30 11.58 -15.09
C ILE A 87 -23.01 11.30 -15.85
N ARG A 88 -22.38 12.36 -16.36
CA ARG A 88 -21.03 12.31 -16.91
C ARG A 88 -20.05 12.79 -15.87
N ILE A 89 -18.99 12.03 -15.65
CA ILE A 89 -17.92 12.35 -14.70
C ILE A 89 -16.63 12.52 -15.49
N SER A 90 -15.98 13.66 -15.31
CA SER A 90 -14.69 13.95 -15.93
C SER A 90 -13.73 14.65 -14.96
N GLY A 91 -12.45 14.76 -15.32
CA GLY A 91 -11.45 15.54 -14.59
C GLY A 91 -10.26 14.72 -14.14
N PHE A 92 -9.78 14.92 -12.91
CA PHE A 92 -8.58 14.24 -12.40
C PHE A 92 -8.77 13.76 -10.96
N ILE A 93 -8.20 12.58 -10.66
CA ILE A 93 -8.11 12.06 -9.28
C ILE A 93 -6.67 11.69 -8.96
N GLY A 94 -6.27 11.74 -7.69
CA GLY A 94 -4.98 11.24 -7.26
C GLY A 94 -4.82 9.73 -7.45
N GLN A 95 -3.61 9.30 -7.74
CA GLN A 95 -3.24 7.88 -7.63
C GLN A 95 -3.42 7.36 -6.19
N ALA A 96 -3.52 6.04 -6.03
CA ALA A 96 -3.57 5.41 -4.71
C ALA A 96 -2.43 5.94 -3.80
N GLY A 97 -2.75 6.32 -2.57
CA GLY A 97 -1.79 6.93 -1.62
C GLY A 97 -1.55 8.44 -1.78
N LEU A 98 -1.98 9.10 -2.88
CA LEU A 98 -1.93 10.57 -2.98
C LEU A 98 -3.09 11.20 -2.19
N SER A 99 -2.78 11.66 -0.98
CA SER A 99 -3.77 12.29 -0.10
C SER A 99 -3.25 13.54 0.61
N ARG A 100 -4.17 14.25 1.26
CA ARG A 100 -3.93 15.46 2.06
C ARG A 100 -4.65 15.37 3.40
N GLN A 101 -4.08 16.02 4.41
CA GLN A 101 -4.71 16.10 5.73
C GLN A 101 -5.98 16.97 5.72
N THR A 102 -6.08 17.88 4.75
CA THR A 102 -7.21 18.80 4.59
C THR A 102 -7.98 18.52 3.30
N ARG A 103 -9.24 18.97 3.26
CA ARG A 103 -10.12 18.89 2.08
C ARG A 103 -9.84 19.95 1.02
N THR A 104 -8.83 20.81 1.22
CA THR A 104 -8.60 21.98 0.36
C THR A 104 -8.34 21.63 -1.10
N GLN A 105 -7.80 20.44 -1.38
CA GLN A 105 -7.54 19.94 -2.73
C GLN A 105 -8.50 18.81 -3.15
N GLN A 106 -9.62 18.66 -2.45
CA GLN A 106 -10.72 17.80 -2.87
C GLN A 106 -11.77 18.68 -3.55
N LEU A 107 -11.51 19.03 -4.81
CA LEU A 107 -12.36 19.92 -5.58
C LEU A 107 -13.36 19.11 -6.41
N VAL A 108 -14.62 19.51 -6.30
CA VAL A 108 -15.73 18.88 -7.02
C VAL A 108 -16.62 19.98 -7.62
N PHE A 109 -16.94 19.83 -8.89
CA PHE A 109 -17.72 20.77 -9.68
C PHE A 109 -18.97 20.08 -10.19
N VAL A 110 -20.13 20.70 -10.01
CA VAL A 110 -21.41 20.22 -10.54
C VAL A 110 -21.90 21.24 -11.56
N ASN A 111 -22.04 20.85 -12.82
CA ASN A 111 -22.43 21.72 -13.93
C ASN A 111 -21.61 23.04 -13.95
N GLY A 112 -20.29 22.92 -13.73
CA GLY A 112 -19.34 24.04 -13.70
C GLY A 112 -19.26 24.82 -12.38
N ARG A 113 -20.11 24.53 -11.38
CA ARG A 113 -20.09 25.20 -10.07
C ARG A 113 -19.29 24.40 -9.05
N ALA A 114 -18.34 25.03 -8.36
CA ALA A 114 -17.63 24.40 -7.25
C ALA A 114 -18.59 24.12 -6.07
N ILE A 115 -18.67 22.86 -5.66
CA ILE A 115 -19.56 22.38 -4.59
C ILE A 115 -18.74 21.81 -3.44
N GLU A 116 -19.17 22.15 -2.23
CA GLU A 116 -18.75 21.51 -0.99
C GLU A 116 -19.91 20.68 -0.46
N SER A 117 -19.73 19.35 -0.42
CA SER A 117 -20.76 18.44 0.07
C SER A 117 -20.12 17.30 0.83
N SER A 118 -20.59 17.09 2.07
CA SER A 118 -20.20 15.94 2.88
C SER A 118 -20.60 14.62 2.23
N PHE A 119 -21.70 14.61 1.49
CA PHE A 119 -22.17 13.48 0.70
C PHE A 119 -21.18 13.13 -0.43
N LEU A 120 -20.74 14.11 -1.22
CA LEU A 120 -19.73 13.87 -2.28
C LEU A 120 -18.39 13.45 -1.68
N THR A 121 -17.99 14.07 -0.56
CA THR A 121 -16.77 13.69 0.18
C THR A 121 -16.83 12.23 0.62
N ALA A 122 -17.98 11.78 1.12
CA ALA A 122 -18.18 10.39 1.54
C ALA A 122 -18.14 9.43 0.35
N ALA A 123 -18.81 9.77 -0.76
CA ALA A 123 -18.80 8.95 -1.99
C ALA A 123 -17.39 8.80 -2.59
N ILE A 124 -16.61 9.90 -2.63
CA ILE A 124 -15.22 9.86 -3.11
C ILE A 124 -14.38 8.97 -2.19
N ARG A 125 -14.51 9.14 -0.87
CA ARG A 125 -13.78 8.33 0.12
C ARG A 125 -14.13 6.84 0.02
N GLU A 126 -15.39 6.52 -0.22
CA GLU A 126 -15.87 5.16 -0.46
C GLU A 126 -15.27 4.58 -1.75
N GLY A 127 -15.21 5.36 -2.82
CA GLY A 127 -14.58 4.94 -4.09
C GLY A 127 -13.10 4.59 -3.96
N TYR A 128 -12.34 5.33 -3.16
CA TYR A 128 -10.93 5.01 -2.89
C TYR A 128 -10.74 3.85 -1.90
N HIS A 129 -11.73 3.59 -1.05
CA HIS A 129 -11.72 2.44 -0.14
C HIS A 129 -10.42 2.33 0.70
N THR A 130 -9.67 1.23 0.60
CA THR A 130 -8.40 1.01 1.32
C THR A 130 -7.21 1.79 0.75
N ALA A 131 -7.37 2.49 -0.38
CA ALA A 131 -6.33 3.31 -0.99
C ALA A 131 -6.09 4.67 -0.30
N LEU A 132 -6.82 4.95 0.79
CA LEU A 132 -6.72 6.19 1.56
C LEU A 132 -6.40 5.97 3.02
N MET A 133 -5.50 6.82 3.52
CA MET A 133 -5.19 6.88 4.94
C MET A 133 -6.35 7.40 5.76
N LYS A 134 -6.52 6.85 6.96
CA LYS A 134 -7.54 7.34 7.90
C LYS A 134 -7.29 8.82 8.21
N GLY A 135 -8.36 9.63 8.13
CA GLY A 135 -8.29 11.06 8.39
C GLY A 135 -7.68 11.88 7.24
N GLN A 136 -7.38 11.26 6.10
CA GLN A 136 -6.85 11.93 4.92
C GLN A 136 -7.89 11.98 3.81
N TYR A 137 -7.70 12.94 2.91
CA TYR A 137 -8.60 13.24 1.80
C TYR A 137 -7.85 13.07 0.48
N PRO A 138 -8.42 12.37 -0.51
CA PRO A 138 -7.83 12.28 -1.84
C PRO A 138 -7.80 13.65 -2.50
N VAL A 139 -6.78 13.86 -3.32
CA VAL A 139 -6.74 14.99 -4.24
C VAL A 139 -7.70 14.71 -5.39
N THR A 140 -8.63 15.63 -5.66
CA THR A 140 -9.60 15.48 -6.75
C THR A 140 -9.85 16.80 -7.44
N PHE A 141 -10.09 16.73 -8.74
CA PHE A 141 -10.59 17.79 -9.61
C PHE A 141 -11.71 17.19 -10.45
N LEU A 142 -12.85 16.89 -9.82
CA LEU A 142 -13.94 16.14 -10.46
C LEU A 142 -15.02 17.08 -11.00
N PHE A 143 -15.50 16.81 -12.21
CA PHE A 143 -16.56 17.53 -12.88
C PHE A 143 -17.71 16.57 -13.13
N LEU A 144 -18.86 16.86 -12.53
CA LEU A 144 -20.10 16.12 -12.66
C LEU A 144 -21.04 16.95 -13.53
N GLU A 145 -21.36 16.42 -14.69
CA GLU A 145 -22.38 16.96 -15.58
C GLU A 145 -23.62 16.08 -15.50
N LEU A 146 -24.76 16.69 -15.15
CA LEU A 146 -26.05 16.04 -15.05
C LEU A 146 -27.17 17.04 -15.35
N ASP A 147 -28.37 16.52 -15.63
CA ASP A 147 -29.55 17.34 -15.89
C ASP A 147 -29.74 18.39 -14.78
N PRO A 148 -29.74 19.70 -15.08
CA PRO A 148 -29.98 20.75 -14.10
C PRO A 148 -31.26 20.57 -13.28
N ALA A 149 -32.30 19.92 -13.83
CA ALA A 149 -33.54 19.62 -13.09
C ALA A 149 -33.37 18.54 -12.02
N SER A 150 -32.25 17.80 -12.02
CA SER A 150 -31.92 16.77 -11.04
C SER A 150 -31.09 17.29 -9.85
N VAL A 151 -30.74 18.58 -9.84
CA VAL A 151 -29.91 19.21 -8.81
C VAL A 151 -30.56 20.50 -8.30
N ASP A 152 -30.83 20.55 -7.01
CA ASP A 152 -31.26 21.78 -6.34
C ASP A 152 -30.07 22.51 -5.71
N VAL A 153 -29.78 23.70 -6.23
CA VAL A 153 -28.68 24.58 -5.79
C VAL A 153 -29.13 25.55 -4.69
N ASN A 154 -30.44 25.70 -4.46
CA ASN A 154 -31.01 26.67 -3.52
C ASN A 154 -31.12 26.12 -2.09
N VAL A 155 -30.19 25.26 -1.69
CA VAL A 155 -30.15 24.67 -0.34
C VAL A 155 -29.25 25.42 0.65
N HIS A 156 -28.31 26.22 0.15
CA HIS A 156 -27.40 27.01 0.99
C HIS A 156 -27.35 28.48 0.50
N PRO A 157 -27.29 29.49 1.38
CA PRO A 157 -27.25 30.91 0.97
C PRO A 157 -26.10 31.25 0.01
N ALA A 158 -24.91 30.71 0.29
CA ALA A 158 -23.73 30.85 -0.56
C ALA A 158 -23.72 29.89 -1.78
N LYS A 159 -24.75 29.05 -1.95
CA LYS A 159 -24.87 28.06 -3.04
C LYS A 159 -23.64 27.15 -3.19
N ARG A 160 -22.96 26.88 -2.08
CA ARG A 160 -21.80 25.98 -1.97
C ARG A 160 -22.24 24.52 -1.90
N GLU A 161 -23.43 24.26 -1.40
CA GLU A 161 -23.98 22.92 -1.29
C GLU A 161 -25.11 22.74 -2.31
N VAL A 162 -25.33 21.50 -2.74
CA VAL A 162 -26.44 21.13 -3.62
C VAL A 162 -27.12 19.88 -3.08
N ARG A 163 -28.40 19.73 -3.41
CA ARG A 163 -29.17 18.53 -3.13
C ARG A 163 -29.51 17.81 -4.43
N PHE A 164 -29.12 16.54 -4.50
CA PHE A 164 -29.41 15.68 -5.64
C PHE A 164 -30.80 15.08 -5.49
N ARG A 165 -31.54 15.00 -6.61
CA ARG A 165 -32.83 14.29 -6.68
C ARG A 165 -32.66 12.78 -6.49
N ASP A 166 -31.58 12.22 -7.03
CA ASP A 166 -31.17 10.82 -6.87
C ASP A 166 -29.76 10.74 -6.25
N PRO A 167 -29.63 10.89 -4.92
CA PRO A 167 -28.33 10.78 -4.25
C PRO A 167 -27.68 9.40 -4.42
N THR A 168 -28.47 8.33 -4.43
CA THR A 168 -27.93 6.97 -4.52
C THR A 168 -27.23 6.75 -5.87
N GLY A 169 -27.88 7.13 -6.98
CA GLY A 169 -27.29 7.02 -8.31
C GLY A 169 -26.01 7.86 -8.48
N VAL A 170 -25.97 9.07 -7.89
CA VAL A 170 -24.75 9.91 -7.91
C VAL A 170 -23.61 9.25 -7.14
N ARG A 171 -23.90 8.71 -5.94
CA ARG A 171 -22.88 8.01 -5.13
C ARG A 171 -22.31 6.81 -5.87
N GLU A 172 -23.18 5.94 -6.38
CA GLU A 172 -22.76 4.73 -7.10
C GLU A 172 -21.93 5.07 -8.34
N ALA A 173 -22.30 6.09 -9.10
CA ALA A 173 -21.53 6.55 -10.25
C ALA A 173 -20.13 7.02 -9.87
N ILE A 174 -19.99 7.81 -8.79
CA ILE A 174 -18.68 8.28 -8.30
C ILE A 174 -17.83 7.10 -7.82
N VAL A 175 -18.39 6.23 -6.99
CA VAL A 175 -17.70 5.08 -6.40
C VAL A 175 -17.19 4.15 -7.50
N GLN A 176 -18.06 3.74 -8.42
CA GLN A 176 -17.68 2.86 -9.53
C GLN A 176 -16.64 3.50 -10.45
N CYS A 177 -16.77 4.80 -10.74
CA CYS A 177 -15.81 5.52 -11.57
C CYS A 177 -14.41 5.53 -10.95
N ILE A 178 -14.31 5.82 -9.65
CA ILE A 178 -13.00 5.84 -8.96
C ILE A 178 -12.41 4.45 -8.90
N GLN A 179 -13.21 3.43 -8.52
CA GLN A 179 -12.75 2.05 -8.42
C GLN A 179 -12.19 1.53 -9.76
N GLN A 180 -12.89 1.79 -10.88
CA GLN A 180 -12.44 1.39 -12.21
C GLN A 180 -11.11 2.05 -12.60
N ILE A 181 -10.91 3.31 -12.24
CA ILE A 181 -9.68 4.04 -12.58
C ILE A 181 -8.51 3.55 -11.73
N LEU A 182 -8.73 3.29 -10.45
CA LEU A 182 -7.70 2.71 -9.59
C LEU A 182 -7.33 1.30 -10.05
N GLU A 183 -8.31 0.50 -10.50
CA GLU A 183 -8.10 -0.83 -11.08
C GLU A 183 -7.33 -0.78 -12.42
N ALA A 184 -7.66 0.17 -13.30
CA ALA A 184 -6.90 0.38 -14.54
C ALA A 184 -5.46 0.84 -14.23
N GLY A 185 -5.30 1.72 -13.24
CA GLY A 185 -4.00 2.14 -12.73
C GLY A 185 -3.18 0.98 -12.16
N ARG A 186 -3.83 0.01 -11.50
CA ARG A 186 -3.20 -1.25 -11.07
C ARG A 186 -2.62 -2.00 -12.27
N SER A 187 -3.41 -2.22 -13.31
CA SER A 187 -2.98 -2.99 -14.49
C SER A 187 -1.78 -2.35 -15.18
N ALA A 188 -1.85 -1.03 -15.41
CA ALA A 188 -0.75 -0.28 -16.04
C ALA A 188 0.54 -0.31 -15.20
N TRP A 189 0.42 -0.30 -13.87
CA TRP A 189 1.57 -0.37 -13.00
C TRP A 189 2.11 -1.81 -12.87
N GLN A 190 1.25 -2.83 -12.82
CA GLN A 190 1.66 -4.23 -12.90
C GLN A 190 2.44 -4.48 -14.21
N GLU A 191 2.05 -3.86 -15.31
CA GLU A 191 2.80 -3.92 -16.57
C GLU A 191 4.16 -3.22 -16.52
N LYS A 192 4.33 -2.12 -15.78
CA LYS A 192 5.67 -1.52 -15.55
C LYS A 192 6.61 -2.43 -14.77
N PHE A 193 6.05 -3.31 -13.96
CA PHE A 193 6.77 -4.39 -13.29
C PHE A 193 6.76 -5.70 -14.10
N ARG A 194 6.18 -5.74 -15.30
CA ARG A 194 6.36 -6.83 -16.27
C ARG A 194 7.59 -6.55 -17.14
N ALA A 195 8.35 -7.58 -17.44
CA ALA A 195 9.50 -7.45 -18.32
C ALA A 195 9.08 -6.95 -19.71
N PRO A 196 9.85 -6.05 -20.37
CA PRO A 196 9.71 -5.86 -21.80
C PRO A 196 9.95 -7.22 -22.49
N VAL A 197 9.19 -7.51 -23.55
CA VAL A 197 9.39 -8.72 -24.34
C VAL A 197 10.82 -8.71 -24.84
N SER A 198 11.66 -9.56 -24.26
CA SER A 198 13.02 -9.74 -24.73
C SER A 198 12.94 -10.30 -26.15
N SER A 199 13.28 -9.47 -27.12
CA SER A 199 13.55 -9.96 -28.47
C SER A 199 14.77 -10.87 -28.36
N PRO A 200 14.72 -12.12 -28.84
CA PRO A 200 15.86 -13.01 -28.75
C PRO A 200 16.95 -12.53 -29.70
N ASN A 201 17.81 -11.62 -29.25
CA ASN A 201 19.05 -11.30 -29.92
C ASN A 201 20.22 -11.84 -29.08
N PRO A 202 21.02 -12.78 -29.62
CA PRO A 202 22.20 -13.26 -28.94
C PRO A 202 23.29 -12.20 -29.05
N VAL A 203 23.63 -11.53 -27.96
CA VAL A 203 24.83 -10.67 -27.91
C VAL A 203 25.85 -11.28 -26.98
N VAL A 204 26.95 -11.69 -27.60
CA VAL A 204 28.19 -12.20 -27.03
C VAL A 204 28.80 -11.20 -26.06
N GLY A 205 29.16 -11.71 -24.87
CA GLY A 205 30.23 -11.29 -23.97
C GLY A 205 30.63 -9.81 -23.93
N LYS A 206 30.11 -9.07 -22.94
CA LYS A 206 30.86 -8.00 -22.26
C LYS A 206 30.74 -8.19 -20.75
N VAL A 207 31.86 -8.47 -20.12
CA VAL A 207 32.03 -8.57 -18.67
C VAL A 207 31.85 -7.18 -18.07
N ALA A 208 30.82 -7.00 -17.25
CA ALA A 208 30.67 -5.81 -16.40
C ALA A 208 31.60 -5.94 -15.18
N PRO A 209 32.19 -4.84 -14.69
CA PRO A 209 33.05 -4.88 -13.51
C PRO A 209 32.21 -5.20 -12.26
N ASP A 210 32.58 -6.29 -11.60
CA ASP A 210 31.93 -6.82 -10.40
C ASP A 210 32.29 -5.96 -9.17
N LEU A 211 31.34 -5.16 -8.68
CA LEU A 211 31.41 -4.45 -7.41
C LEU A 211 30.56 -5.17 -6.34
N ARG A 212 30.65 -6.50 -6.26
CA ARG A 212 30.14 -7.24 -5.10
C ARG A 212 31.02 -6.96 -3.88
N LEU A 213 30.48 -6.14 -2.99
CA LEU A 213 30.93 -6.07 -1.59
C LEU A 213 30.88 -7.49 -0.98
N ARG A 214 31.98 -7.83 -0.29
CA ARG A 214 32.41 -9.18 0.13
C ARG A 214 31.34 -10.05 0.80
N PRO A 215 31.45 -11.40 0.68
CA PRO A 215 30.76 -12.31 1.59
C PRO A 215 31.40 -12.26 2.98
N GLU A 216 30.58 -12.30 4.02
CA GLU A 216 31.03 -12.62 5.38
C GLU A 216 31.66 -14.02 5.38
N VAL A 217 32.84 -14.11 6.01
CA VAL A 217 33.57 -15.36 6.22
C VAL A 217 32.76 -16.22 7.19
N SER A 218 32.10 -17.25 6.69
CA SER A 218 31.60 -18.35 7.50
C SER A 218 32.81 -19.19 7.95
N GLY A 219 33.11 -19.18 9.26
CA GLY A 219 34.05 -20.13 9.84
C GLY A 219 33.55 -21.58 9.67
N PRO A 220 34.44 -22.57 9.56
CA PRO A 220 34.02 -23.96 9.37
C PRO A 220 33.28 -24.46 10.61
N GLU A 221 32.09 -25.02 10.40
CA GLU A 221 31.34 -25.79 11.39
C GLU A 221 32.23 -26.92 11.95
N GLU A 222 32.35 -26.97 13.28
CA GLU A 222 32.88 -28.15 13.98
C GLU A 222 31.92 -29.32 13.74
N VAL A 223 32.30 -30.19 12.81
CA VAL A 223 31.71 -31.52 12.69
C VAL A 223 32.09 -32.31 13.93
N TYR A 224 31.13 -32.50 14.84
CA TYR A 224 31.20 -33.52 15.88
C TYR A 224 31.39 -34.89 15.20
N ARG A 225 32.63 -35.40 15.19
CA ARG A 225 32.94 -36.79 14.89
C ARG A 225 32.45 -37.64 16.06
N GLU A 226 31.37 -38.39 15.85
CA GLU A 226 31.07 -39.56 16.68
C GLU A 226 32.20 -40.59 16.55
N LEU A 227 32.79 -40.96 17.68
CA LEU A 227 33.82 -42.00 17.78
C LEU A 227 33.16 -43.39 17.65
N PRO A 228 33.75 -44.34 16.89
CA PRO A 228 33.25 -45.70 16.83
C PRO A 228 33.40 -46.40 18.18
N HIS A 229 32.29 -46.83 18.78
CA HIS A 229 32.29 -47.74 19.92
C HIS A 229 32.70 -49.14 19.46
N PHE A 230 33.94 -49.54 19.74
CA PHE A 230 34.36 -50.93 19.70
C PHE A 230 34.04 -51.59 21.05
N GLY A 231 33.21 -52.64 21.04
CA GLY A 231 32.91 -53.45 22.22
C GLY A 231 34.12 -54.27 22.69
N PRO A 232 34.18 -54.68 23.97
CA PRO A 232 35.31 -55.42 24.49
C PRO A 232 35.21 -56.89 24.08
N THR A 233 36.30 -57.46 23.58
CA THR A 233 36.51 -58.91 23.63
C THR A 233 37.92 -59.18 24.11
N VAL A 234 37.98 -60.02 25.13
CA VAL A 234 39.12 -60.35 25.98
C VAL A 234 40.01 -61.38 25.29
N ALA A 235 41.34 -61.22 25.42
CA ALA A 235 42.35 -62.24 25.75
C ALA A 235 43.65 -62.12 24.93
N GLY A 236 44.80 -62.12 25.62
CA GLY A 236 46.05 -62.65 25.06
C GLY A 236 47.29 -61.74 25.07
N VAL A 237 48.01 -61.77 26.19
CA VAL A 237 49.48 -61.70 26.42
C VAL A 237 50.40 -61.61 25.17
N VAL A 238 51.33 -60.64 25.13
CA VAL A 238 52.82 -60.71 25.20
C VAL A 238 53.46 -59.40 24.67
N ASP A 239 54.52 -59.00 25.36
CA ASP A 239 55.34 -57.77 25.39
C ASP A 239 56.44 -57.68 24.25
N PRO A 240 57.44 -56.78 24.28
CA PRO A 240 57.52 -55.45 23.64
C PRO A 240 58.60 -55.31 22.54
N GLY A 241 58.59 -54.21 21.76
CA GLY A 241 59.70 -53.90 20.84
C GLY A 241 59.63 -52.54 20.16
N GLN A 242 60.58 -51.66 20.51
CA GLN A 242 60.73 -50.25 20.15
C GLN A 242 60.73 -49.88 18.65
N ALA A 243 59.96 -48.81 18.37
CA ALA A 243 60.29 -47.56 17.66
C ALA A 243 60.62 -47.52 16.15
N PRO A 244 60.29 -46.41 15.47
CA PRO A 244 60.08 -46.34 14.01
C PRO A 244 61.18 -45.54 13.28
N VAL A 245 61.09 -45.43 11.94
CA VAL A 245 61.15 -44.19 11.13
C VAL A 245 61.56 -44.47 9.66
N SER A 246 60.76 -43.85 8.76
CA SER A 246 61.06 -43.34 7.41
C SER A 246 60.89 -44.17 6.12
N GLU A 247 60.08 -43.52 5.25
CA GLU A 247 60.27 -43.27 3.81
C GLU A 247 59.85 -44.32 2.75
N ILE A 248 58.61 -44.13 2.28
CA ILE A 248 58.22 -43.86 0.87
C ILE A 248 59.06 -44.51 -0.23
N VAL A 249 58.52 -45.55 -0.88
CA VAL A 249 58.34 -45.74 -2.35
C VAL A 249 57.34 -46.91 -2.46
N GLY A 250 56.08 -46.74 -2.89
CA GLY A 250 55.66 -46.44 -4.25
C GLY A 250 55.06 -47.69 -4.88
N GLN A 251 53.73 -47.78 -4.98
CA GLN A 251 53.08 -48.61 -6.01
C GLN A 251 51.62 -48.20 -6.25
N ALA A 252 51.35 -47.98 -7.54
CA ALA A 252 50.15 -47.52 -8.20
C ALA A 252 48.82 -48.12 -7.68
N LEU A 253 47.87 -47.23 -7.37
CA LEU A 253 46.44 -47.53 -7.42
C LEU A 253 45.75 -46.53 -8.33
N ARG A 254 45.10 -47.07 -9.37
CA ARG A 254 44.27 -46.36 -10.35
C ARG A 254 43.20 -45.54 -9.63
N LEU A 255 43.16 -44.25 -9.89
CA LEU A 255 42.02 -43.39 -9.54
C LEU A 255 40.86 -43.64 -10.51
N PRO A 256 39.60 -43.71 -10.04
CA PRO A 256 38.44 -43.69 -10.91
C PRO A 256 38.34 -42.30 -11.54
N ILE A 257 38.23 -42.25 -12.87
CA ILE A 257 37.80 -41.04 -13.56
C ILE A 257 36.28 -40.98 -13.36
N ASP A 258 35.84 -40.30 -12.30
CA ASP A 258 34.44 -39.88 -12.20
C ASP A 258 34.20 -38.86 -13.31
N ARG A 259 33.42 -39.28 -14.30
CA ARG A 259 32.84 -38.39 -15.29
C ARG A 259 31.94 -37.41 -14.54
N VAL A 260 32.46 -36.21 -14.32
CA VAL A 260 31.65 -35.05 -13.92
C VAL A 260 30.60 -34.88 -15.01
N ASP A 261 29.34 -35.11 -14.64
CA ASP A 261 28.19 -35.07 -15.54
C ASP A 261 27.87 -33.60 -15.88
N LEU A 262 28.73 -32.99 -16.70
CA LEU A 262 28.67 -31.60 -17.15
C LEU A 262 27.30 -31.23 -17.76
N ALA A 263 26.55 -32.23 -18.25
CA ALA A 263 25.21 -32.05 -18.77
C ALA A 263 24.18 -31.75 -17.67
N SER A 264 24.31 -32.35 -16.48
CA SER A 264 23.42 -32.11 -15.33
C SER A 264 23.62 -30.70 -14.77
N ASP A 265 24.88 -30.28 -14.60
CA ASP A 265 25.20 -28.93 -14.11
C ASP A 265 24.84 -27.85 -15.14
N ALA A 266 25.04 -28.10 -16.44
CA ALA A 266 24.60 -27.19 -17.49
C ALA A 266 23.07 -27.06 -17.53
N LEU A 267 22.31 -28.14 -17.36
CA LEU A 267 20.84 -28.11 -17.28
C LEU A 267 20.35 -27.42 -15.99
N ALA A 268 21.04 -27.58 -14.87
CA ALA A 268 20.75 -26.86 -13.63
C ALA A 268 21.03 -25.36 -13.77
N LEU A 269 22.18 -24.98 -14.33
CA LEU A 269 22.53 -23.59 -14.65
C LEU A 269 21.59 -22.96 -15.67
N GLN A 270 21.11 -23.72 -16.66
CA GLN A 270 20.19 -23.25 -17.68
C GLN A 270 18.74 -23.15 -17.16
N ARG A 271 18.33 -24.00 -16.21
CA ARG A 271 17.09 -23.85 -15.43
C ARG A 271 17.15 -22.66 -14.47
N HIS A 272 18.31 -22.40 -13.86
CA HIS A 272 18.53 -21.20 -13.06
C HIS A 272 18.55 -19.94 -13.92
N ALA A 273 19.14 -19.98 -15.12
CA ALA A 273 19.10 -18.88 -16.08
C ALA A 273 17.70 -18.63 -16.66
N SER A 274 16.92 -19.69 -16.93
CA SER A 274 15.53 -19.56 -17.39
C SER A 274 14.57 -19.10 -16.28
N LYS A 275 14.86 -19.41 -15.01
CA LYS A 275 14.17 -18.83 -13.84
C LYS A 275 14.62 -17.38 -13.56
N ALA A 276 15.89 -17.05 -13.78
CA ALA A 276 16.41 -15.69 -13.69
C ALA A 276 15.80 -14.78 -14.77
N ALA A 277 15.46 -15.32 -15.94
CA ALA A 277 14.66 -14.63 -16.96
C ALA A 277 13.21 -14.33 -16.51
N GLN A 278 12.79 -14.86 -15.35
CA GLN A 278 11.49 -14.64 -14.72
C GLN A 278 11.58 -13.75 -13.47
N GLN A 279 12.77 -13.33 -13.04
CA GLN A 279 12.91 -12.37 -11.92
C GLN A 279 12.73 -10.94 -12.46
N GLN A 280 11.52 -10.42 -12.24
CA GLN A 280 10.96 -9.18 -12.78
C GLN A 280 11.35 -7.91 -11.99
N PHE A 281 12.34 -8.04 -11.13
CA PHE A 281 12.95 -6.99 -10.32
C PHE A 281 14.22 -7.58 -9.70
N GLN A 282 15.25 -6.76 -9.50
CA GLN A 282 16.44 -7.19 -8.78
C GLN A 282 16.34 -6.73 -7.34
N ILE A 283 16.29 -7.65 -6.39
CA ILE A 283 16.42 -7.32 -4.97
C ILE A 283 17.89 -6.93 -4.72
N ILE A 284 18.10 -5.66 -4.37
CA ILE A 284 19.42 -5.12 -4.01
C ILE A 284 19.79 -5.56 -2.59
N GLY A 285 18.84 -5.49 -1.66
CA GLY A 285 19.06 -5.87 -0.26
C GLY A 285 17.95 -5.40 0.67
N VAL A 286 18.19 -5.53 1.97
CA VAL A 286 17.27 -5.10 3.03
C VAL A 286 17.95 -4.06 3.91
N LEU A 287 17.32 -2.90 4.07
CA LEU A 287 17.77 -1.81 4.93
C LEU A 287 17.04 -1.85 6.28
N ASN A 288 17.82 -1.89 7.35
CA ASN A 288 17.36 -1.83 8.74
C ASN A 288 16.26 -2.84 9.12
N LYS A 289 16.23 -4.02 8.46
CA LYS A 289 15.19 -5.06 8.65
C LYS A 289 13.75 -4.55 8.43
N LEU A 290 13.60 -3.48 7.65
CA LEU A 290 12.34 -2.75 7.50
C LEU A 290 12.01 -2.49 6.03
N TYR A 291 13.02 -2.10 5.25
CA TYR A 291 12.83 -1.70 3.86
C TYR A 291 13.55 -2.66 2.93
N VAL A 292 12.82 -3.24 1.98
CA VAL A 292 13.41 -3.99 0.88
C VAL A 292 13.76 -3.01 -0.23
N LEU A 293 15.00 -3.04 -0.70
CA LEU A 293 15.45 -2.28 -1.86
C LEU A 293 15.41 -3.16 -3.09
N MET A 294 14.78 -2.65 -4.13
CA MET A 294 14.64 -3.30 -5.43
C MET A 294 15.04 -2.34 -6.55
N GLU A 295 15.53 -2.89 -7.64
CA GLU A 295 15.77 -2.17 -8.90
C GLU A 295 14.78 -2.66 -9.96
N ASN A 296 14.18 -1.71 -10.68
CA ASN A 296 13.37 -1.98 -11.86
C ASN A 296 13.84 -1.10 -13.05
N ALA A 297 13.19 -1.23 -14.20
CA ALA A 297 13.60 -0.52 -15.43
C ALA A 297 13.60 1.02 -15.30
N ASP A 298 12.78 1.59 -14.41
CA ASP A 298 12.72 3.06 -14.25
C ASP A 298 13.65 3.57 -13.12
N GLY A 299 14.10 2.71 -12.20
CA GLY A 299 15.01 3.11 -11.10
C GLY A 299 14.86 2.31 -9.81
N LEU A 300 15.02 3.00 -8.68
CA LEU A 300 15.04 2.40 -7.34
C LEU A 300 13.62 2.29 -6.77
N VAL A 301 13.28 1.14 -6.21
CA VAL A 301 12.03 0.86 -5.52
C VAL A 301 12.32 0.51 -4.06
N LEU A 302 11.69 1.23 -3.14
CA LEU A 302 11.70 0.94 -1.72
C LEU A 302 10.37 0.33 -1.30
N VAL A 303 10.41 -0.85 -0.69
CA VAL A 303 9.21 -1.55 -0.20
C VAL A 303 9.24 -1.58 1.33
N ASP A 304 8.18 -1.13 1.97
CA ASP A 304 7.97 -1.25 3.41
C ASP A 304 7.45 -2.66 3.72
N GLN A 305 8.28 -3.46 4.40
CA GLN A 305 7.98 -4.86 4.74
C GLN A 305 6.71 -4.99 5.57
N HIS A 306 6.50 -4.10 6.54
CA HIS A 306 5.36 -4.17 7.45
C HIS A 306 4.07 -3.83 6.71
N ALA A 307 4.07 -2.74 5.94
CA ALA A 307 2.94 -2.33 5.13
C ALA A 307 2.57 -3.40 4.07
N ALA A 308 3.58 -4.05 3.48
CA ALA A 308 3.40 -5.12 2.52
C ALA A 308 2.73 -6.36 3.17
N HIS A 309 3.23 -6.81 4.32
CA HIS A 309 2.61 -7.90 5.07
C HIS A 309 1.16 -7.59 5.46
N GLU A 310 0.86 -6.38 5.93
CA GLU A 310 -0.52 -5.99 6.26
C GLU A 310 -1.44 -6.09 5.04
N ARG A 311 -0.98 -5.65 3.87
CA ARG A 311 -1.75 -5.70 2.62
C ARG A 311 -2.04 -7.13 2.19
N ILE A 312 -1.01 -7.97 2.13
CA ILE A 312 -1.12 -9.37 1.71
C ILE A 312 -2.08 -10.12 2.63
N LEU A 313 -1.89 -10.00 3.95
CA LEU A 313 -2.75 -10.69 4.91
C LEU A 313 -4.19 -10.21 4.84
N PHE A 314 -4.42 -8.90 4.68
CA PHE A 314 -5.76 -8.34 4.59
C PHE A 314 -6.52 -8.83 3.36
N GLU A 315 -5.89 -8.85 2.19
CA GLU A 315 -6.53 -9.30 0.97
C GLU A 315 -6.74 -10.82 0.95
N GLU A 316 -5.76 -11.58 1.44
CA GLU A 316 -5.91 -13.03 1.61
C GLU A 316 -7.05 -13.36 2.59
N LEU A 317 -7.14 -12.64 3.72
CA LEU A 317 -8.23 -12.78 4.68
C LEU A 317 -9.58 -12.47 4.02
N ARG A 318 -9.67 -11.36 3.27
CA ARG A 318 -10.90 -10.96 2.58
C ARG A 318 -11.34 -12.01 1.55
N ARG A 319 -10.42 -12.47 0.70
CA ARG A 319 -10.70 -13.52 -0.30
C ARG A 319 -11.20 -14.80 0.35
N ARG A 320 -10.54 -15.25 1.43
CA ARG A 320 -10.95 -16.48 2.14
C ARG A 320 -12.29 -16.35 2.84
N MET A 321 -12.64 -15.17 3.34
CA MET A 321 -13.96 -14.92 3.92
C MET A 321 -15.09 -14.99 2.88
N GLU A 322 -14.81 -14.67 1.62
CA GLU A 322 -15.79 -14.73 0.51
C GLU A 322 -15.95 -16.15 -0.06
N GLU A 323 -14.89 -16.96 -0.07
CA GLU A 323 -14.86 -18.26 -0.77
C GLU A 323 -15.16 -19.48 0.13
N GLN A 324 -14.23 -19.85 1.02
CA GLN A 324 -14.18 -21.18 1.68
C GLN A 324 -14.05 -21.11 3.22
N GLY A 325 -14.07 -19.90 3.79
CA GLY A 325 -13.79 -19.67 5.21
C GLY A 325 -12.29 -19.59 5.48
N VAL A 326 -11.92 -18.87 6.54
CA VAL A 326 -10.52 -18.64 6.91
C VAL A 326 -9.97 -19.86 7.65
N PRO A 327 -8.84 -20.45 7.23
CA PRO A 327 -8.22 -21.56 7.92
C PRO A 327 -7.91 -21.23 9.37
N THR A 328 -8.41 -22.09 10.25
CA THR A 328 -8.30 -21.94 11.70
C THR A 328 -7.40 -23.01 12.29
N GLN A 329 -6.69 -22.62 13.33
CA GLN A 329 -5.94 -23.50 14.20
C GLN A 329 -6.59 -23.49 15.58
N LYS A 330 -6.96 -24.68 16.07
CA LYS A 330 -7.47 -24.84 17.44
C LYS A 330 -6.34 -24.62 18.43
N LEU A 331 -6.66 -23.93 19.53
CA LEU A 331 -5.77 -23.77 20.67
C LEU A 331 -5.65 -25.10 21.40
N LEU A 332 -4.46 -25.40 21.93
CA LEU A 332 -4.24 -26.58 22.76
C LEU A 332 -5.12 -26.53 24.03
N LEU A 333 -5.25 -25.33 24.60
CA LEU A 333 -6.11 -25.04 25.74
C LEU A 333 -6.97 -23.82 25.39
N PRO A 334 -8.31 -23.95 25.37
CA PRO A 334 -9.18 -22.79 25.24
C PRO A 334 -8.92 -21.79 26.36
N GLN A 335 -8.94 -20.50 26.02
CA GLN A 335 -8.71 -19.43 26.98
C GLN A 335 -9.99 -18.63 27.18
N THR A 336 -10.32 -18.33 28.44
CA THR A 336 -11.43 -17.44 28.79
C THR A 336 -10.92 -16.06 29.15
N PHE A 337 -11.71 -15.04 28.83
CA PHE A 337 -11.38 -13.67 29.19
C PHE A 337 -12.63 -12.85 29.49
N ASP A 338 -12.51 -12.00 30.50
CA ASP A 338 -13.57 -11.09 30.92
C ASP A 338 -13.44 -9.74 30.21
N VAL A 339 -14.60 -9.16 29.89
CA VAL A 339 -14.72 -7.86 29.26
C VAL A 339 -15.82 -7.01 29.92
N PRO A 340 -15.71 -5.67 29.89
CA PRO A 340 -16.78 -4.79 30.33
C PRO A 340 -18.10 -5.02 29.56
N PRO A 341 -19.28 -4.70 30.14
CA PRO A 341 -20.58 -4.92 29.50
C PRO A 341 -20.71 -4.33 28.08
N ARG A 342 -20.12 -3.14 27.87
CA ARG A 342 -20.12 -2.47 26.55
C ARG A 342 -19.35 -3.26 25.48
N ASP A 343 -18.30 -3.96 25.88
CA ASP A 343 -17.46 -4.76 24.98
C ASP A 343 -18.12 -6.12 24.72
N ALA A 344 -18.78 -6.69 25.73
CA ALA A 344 -19.59 -7.90 25.56
C ALA A 344 -20.68 -7.70 24.51
N ASP A 345 -21.46 -6.63 24.61
CA ASP A 345 -22.47 -6.25 23.62
C ASP A 345 -21.89 -6.14 22.20
N TRP A 346 -20.65 -5.64 22.09
CA TRP A 346 -19.97 -5.50 20.80
C TRP A 346 -19.56 -6.86 20.24
N ILE A 347 -18.93 -7.71 21.05
CA ILE A 347 -18.50 -9.06 20.64
C ILE A 347 -19.72 -9.86 20.17
N GLU A 348 -20.80 -9.85 20.94
CA GLU A 348 -22.04 -10.59 20.62
C GLU A 348 -22.63 -10.18 19.27
N ARG A 349 -22.64 -8.88 18.96
CA ARG A 349 -23.15 -8.38 17.67
C ARG A 349 -22.26 -8.73 16.48
N ASN A 350 -20.97 -8.91 16.70
CA ASN A 350 -19.97 -9.17 15.65
C ASN A 350 -19.47 -10.62 15.67
N LEU A 351 -20.09 -11.50 16.45
CA LEU A 351 -19.66 -12.87 16.67
C LEU A 351 -19.58 -13.66 15.35
N SER A 352 -20.58 -13.48 14.47
CA SER A 352 -20.60 -14.08 13.14
C SER A 352 -19.49 -13.58 12.21
N ILE A 353 -19.04 -12.32 12.37
CA ILE A 353 -17.94 -11.75 11.61
C ILE A 353 -16.61 -12.32 12.11
N LEU A 354 -16.41 -12.34 13.43
CA LEU A 354 -15.21 -12.89 14.08
C LEU A 354 -15.04 -14.39 13.73
N GLN A 355 -16.13 -15.16 13.75
CA GLN A 355 -16.11 -16.57 13.36
C GLN A 355 -15.78 -16.77 11.88
N ARG A 356 -16.35 -15.96 10.97
CA ARG A 356 -15.97 -15.98 9.54
C ARG A 356 -14.52 -15.62 9.30
N MET A 357 -13.95 -14.76 10.15
CA MET A 357 -12.53 -14.42 10.14
C MET A 357 -11.64 -15.54 10.68
N GLY A 358 -12.21 -16.63 11.21
CA GLY A 358 -11.47 -17.75 11.76
C GLY A 358 -11.15 -17.63 13.25
N ILE A 359 -11.78 -16.69 13.96
CA ILE A 359 -11.68 -16.56 15.42
C ILE A 359 -12.83 -17.33 16.06
N GLY A 360 -12.54 -18.49 16.63
CA GLY A 360 -13.52 -19.29 17.38
C GLY A 360 -13.75 -18.67 18.75
N ILE A 361 -14.73 -17.78 18.81
CA ILE A 361 -15.17 -17.10 20.02
C ILE A 361 -16.62 -17.45 20.34
N GLU A 362 -16.90 -17.75 21.60
CA GLU A 362 -18.24 -18.03 22.13
C GLU A 362 -18.46 -17.39 23.50
N SER A 363 -19.72 -17.14 23.85
CA SER A 363 -20.09 -16.62 25.17
C SER A 363 -19.97 -17.72 26.23
N PHE A 364 -19.37 -17.39 27.38
CA PHE A 364 -19.17 -18.28 28.53
C PHE A 364 -19.68 -17.62 29.82
N GLY A 365 -20.86 -17.02 29.75
CA GLY A 365 -21.50 -16.32 30.88
C GLY A 365 -21.48 -14.80 30.74
N PRO A 366 -22.00 -14.07 31.75
CA PRO A 366 -22.19 -12.62 31.66
C PRO A 366 -20.84 -11.89 31.60
N GLY A 367 -20.48 -11.36 30.42
CA GLY A 367 -19.24 -10.60 30.22
C GLY A 367 -17.97 -11.45 30.09
N THR A 368 -18.11 -12.78 29.97
CA THR A 368 -16.98 -13.72 29.82
C THR A 368 -17.09 -14.43 28.48
N PHE A 369 -15.98 -14.48 27.74
CA PHE A 369 -15.92 -15.16 26.44
C PHE A 369 -14.82 -16.21 26.42
N LYS A 370 -15.04 -17.29 25.68
CA LYS A 370 -14.07 -18.35 25.44
C LYS A 370 -13.53 -18.25 24.02
N ILE A 371 -12.21 -18.34 23.87
CA ILE A 371 -11.51 -18.47 22.59
C ILE A 371 -10.98 -19.89 22.50
N ASP A 372 -11.31 -20.62 21.44
CA ASP A 372 -10.84 -21.98 21.20
C ASP A 372 -10.03 -22.15 19.91
N SER A 373 -10.07 -21.17 19.02
CA SER A 373 -9.36 -21.20 17.74
C SER A 373 -9.05 -19.80 17.22
N LEU A 374 -7.95 -19.71 16.48
CA LEU A 374 -7.48 -18.49 15.81
C LEU A 374 -7.12 -18.81 14.35
N PRO A 375 -7.07 -17.82 13.46
CA PRO A 375 -6.58 -18.01 12.10
C PRO A 375 -5.15 -18.52 12.07
N SER A 376 -4.83 -19.42 11.16
CA SER A 376 -3.52 -20.10 11.11
C SER A 376 -2.33 -19.19 10.83
N PHE A 377 -2.59 -17.98 10.31
CA PHE A 377 -1.55 -16.98 10.06
C PHE A 377 -1.27 -16.09 11.28
N LEU A 378 -2.07 -16.18 12.34
CA LEU A 378 -1.84 -15.45 13.60
C LEU A 378 -0.85 -16.24 14.47
N ASP A 379 0.32 -15.65 14.70
CA ASP A 379 1.24 -16.14 15.73
C ASP A 379 1.09 -15.32 17.02
N VAL A 380 0.11 -15.72 17.82
CA VAL A 380 -0.31 -15.01 19.04
C VAL A 380 -0.07 -15.88 20.26
N SER A 381 0.79 -15.41 21.18
CA SER A 381 1.08 -16.10 22.43
C SER A 381 -0.05 -16.00 23.46
N ASP A 382 -0.81 -14.90 23.44
CA ASP A 382 -1.94 -14.63 24.35
C ASP A 382 -3.18 -14.19 23.55
N PRO A 383 -4.05 -15.14 23.15
CA PRO A 383 -5.31 -14.88 22.46
C PRO A 383 -6.23 -13.87 23.19
N ALA A 384 -6.27 -13.90 24.52
CA ALA A 384 -7.12 -13.02 25.30
C ALA A 384 -6.63 -11.56 25.25
N GLN A 385 -5.31 -11.35 25.39
CA GLN A 385 -4.73 -10.02 25.23
C GLN A 385 -4.87 -9.51 23.79
N PHE A 386 -4.70 -10.38 22.79
CA PHE A 386 -4.93 -10.04 21.39
C PHE A 386 -6.37 -9.53 21.16
N MET A 387 -7.38 -10.24 21.66
CA MET A 387 -8.78 -9.81 21.50
C MET A 387 -9.05 -8.47 22.17
N ARG A 388 -8.49 -8.23 23.36
CA ARG A 388 -8.58 -6.92 24.03
C ARG A 388 -7.99 -5.79 23.18
N LYS A 389 -6.80 -6.00 22.59
CA LYS A 389 -6.17 -5.02 21.68
C LYS A 389 -7.01 -4.77 20.42
N VAL A 390 -7.56 -5.82 19.81
CA VAL A 390 -8.46 -5.68 18.64
C VAL A 390 -9.68 -4.84 18.99
N ILE A 391 -10.31 -5.08 20.14
CA ILE A 391 -11.47 -4.33 20.64
C ILE A 391 -11.10 -2.87 20.89
N ASP A 392 -9.96 -2.59 21.53
CA ASP A 392 -9.52 -1.23 21.84
C ASP A 392 -9.18 -0.42 20.58
N ASP A 393 -8.51 -1.02 19.60
CA ASP A 393 -8.24 -0.38 18.30
C ASP A 393 -9.54 0.00 17.59
N LEU A 394 -10.55 -0.87 17.65
CA LEU A 394 -11.86 -0.65 17.06
C LEU A 394 -12.68 0.44 17.78
N LYS A 395 -12.60 0.52 19.11
CA LYS A 395 -13.17 1.64 19.89
C LYS A 395 -12.57 2.97 19.46
N SER A 396 -11.24 3.04 19.31
CA SER A 396 -10.56 4.28 18.87
C SER A 396 -11.02 4.71 17.46
N ALA A 397 -11.34 3.73 16.60
CA ALA A 397 -11.83 3.96 15.25
C ALA A 397 -13.28 4.44 15.17
N SER A 398 -14.09 4.16 16.20
CA SER A 398 -15.50 4.54 16.27
C SER A 398 -15.80 5.98 16.69
N SER A 399 -14.81 6.79 17.04
CA SER A 399 -15.02 8.20 17.42
C SER A 399 -15.62 9.07 16.30
N THR A 400 -15.69 8.57 15.06
CA THR A 400 -16.19 9.31 13.87
C THR A 400 -17.45 8.69 13.24
N ALA A 401 -17.88 7.50 13.66
CA ALA A 401 -19.09 6.81 13.19
C ALA A 401 -19.63 5.93 14.32
N SER A 402 -20.95 5.86 14.51
CA SER A 402 -21.59 5.14 15.63
C SER A 402 -20.88 3.81 15.95
N ALA A 403 -20.30 3.71 17.16
CA ALA A 403 -19.46 2.60 17.61
C ALA A 403 -20.10 1.21 17.53
N MET A 404 -21.41 1.17 17.32
CA MET A 404 -22.19 -0.04 17.17
C MET A 404 -22.26 -0.61 15.74
N ARG A 405 -21.70 0.05 14.72
CA ARG A 405 -21.73 -0.42 13.32
C ARG A 405 -20.36 -0.31 12.66
N LEU A 406 -19.38 -1.04 13.20
CA LEU A 406 -18.09 -1.20 12.56
C LEU A 406 -18.24 -2.28 11.48
N GLY A 407 -17.87 -1.96 10.24
CA GLY A 407 -17.94 -2.91 9.13
C GLY A 407 -16.87 -4.00 9.22
N GLU A 408 -17.11 -5.12 8.54
CA GLU A 408 -16.20 -6.28 8.46
C GLU A 408 -14.75 -5.88 8.15
N GLU A 409 -14.57 -4.93 7.24
CA GLU A 409 -13.25 -4.43 6.84
C GLU A 409 -12.46 -3.79 7.98
N MET A 410 -13.11 -3.08 8.90
CA MET A 410 -12.39 -2.45 10.02
C MET A 410 -11.90 -3.52 11.00
N ILE A 411 -12.68 -4.56 11.21
CA ILE A 411 -12.30 -5.71 12.04
C ILE A 411 -11.13 -6.45 11.38
N ALA A 412 -11.21 -6.71 10.06
CA ALA A 412 -10.16 -7.35 9.29
C ALA A 412 -8.84 -6.56 9.35
N LYS A 413 -8.89 -5.23 9.17
CA LYS A 413 -7.71 -4.35 9.30
C LYS A 413 -7.07 -4.45 10.69
N SER A 414 -7.88 -4.42 11.74
CA SER A 414 -7.41 -4.52 13.13
C SER A 414 -6.75 -5.87 13.42
N VAL A 415 -7.36 -6.97 12.96
CA VAL A 415 -6.81 -8.33 13.10
C VAL A 415 -5.47 -8.47 12.37
N CYS A 416 -5.41 -8.04 11.11
CA CYS A 416 -4.19 -8.15 10.29
C CYS A 416 -3.04 -7.32 10.85
N ARG A 417 -3.32 -6.11 11.37
CA ARG A 417 -2.31 -5.25 12.00
C ARG A 417 -1.58 -5.93 13.16
N HIS A 418 -2.32 -6.69 13.97
CA HIS A 418 -1.78 -7.41 15.13
C HIS A 418 -1.12 -8.75 14.76
N ALA A 419 -1.39 -9.26 13.55
CA ALA A 419 -0.75 -10.47 13.01
C ALA A 419 0.70 -10.21 12.60
N VAL A 420 1.00 -9.01 12.10
CA VAL A 420 2.31 -8.68 11.54
C VAL A 420 3.30 -8.35 12.64
N LYS A 421 4.29 -9.22 12.84
CA LYS A 421 5.45 -8.92 13.67
C LYS A 421 6.31 -7.85 12.99
N ALA A 422 6.62 -6.78 13.72
CA ALA A 422 7.53 -5.75 13.24
C ALA A 422 8.99 -6.23 13.37
N ASN A 423 9.80 -5.99 12.34
CA ASN A 423 11.27 -6.18 12.32
C ASN A 423 11.81 -7.61 12.34
N ASP A 424 11.01 -8.62 11.97
CA ASP A 424 11.55 -9.97 11.78
C ASP A 424 12.51 -9.99 10.59
N PRO A 425 13.77 -10.44 10.77
CA PRO A 425 14.74 -10.49 9.68
C PRO A 425 14.34 -11.56 8.67
N LEU A 426 13.95 -11.12 7.48
CA LEU A 426 13.62 -12.03 6.37
C LEU A 426 14.87 -12.48 5.63
N ARG A 427 14.93 -13.78 5.33
CA ARG A 427 15.91 -14.36 4.41
C ARG A 427 15.54 -14.03 2.97
N TYR A 428 16.51 -14.08 2.07
CA TYR A 428 16.31 -13.76 0.66
C TYR A 428 15.10 -14.47 0.00
N PRO A 429 14.87 -15.78 0.19
CA PRO A 429 13.70 -16.45 -0.40
C PRO A 429 12.36 -15.94 0.17
N GLU A 430 12.34 -15.50 1.43
CA GLU A 430 11.16 -14.95 2.08
C GLU A 430 10.86 -13.54 1.57
N VAL A 431 11.89 -12.74 1.32
CA VAL A 431 11.76 -11.43 0.66
C VAL A 431 11.23 -11.61 -0.75
N GLU A 432 11.78 -12.54 -1.53
CA GLU A 432 11.29 -12.81 -2.89
C GLU A 432 9.83 -13.28 -2.89
N LYS A 433 9.43 -14.10 -1.90
CA LYS A 433 8.02 -14.48 -1.72
C LYS A 433 7.16 -13.27 -1.35
N LEU A 434 7.60 -12.46 -0.40
CA LEU A 434 6.91 -11.24 0.04
C LEU A 434 6.60 -10.31 -1.14
N ILE A 435 7.59 -10.06 -1.99
CA ILE A 435 7.39 -9.18 -3.15
C ILE A 435 6.42 -9.79 -4.15
N ARG A 436 6.51 -11.10 -4.42
CA ARG A 436 5.56 -11.78 -5.31
C ARG A 436 4.13 -11.71 -4.77
N ASP A 437 3.94 -12.09 -3.51
CA ASP A 437 2.64 -12.05 -2.84
C ASP A 437 2.08 -10.61 -2.82
N LEU A 438 2.95 -9.59 -2.64
CA LEU A 438 2.55 -8.19 -2.70
C LEU A 438 2.08 -7.79 -4.10
N LEU A 439 2.82 -8.15 -5.15
CA LEU A 439 2.50 -7.79 -6.54
C LEU A 439 1.21 -8.45 -7.04
N ASP A 440 0.85 -9.61 -6.49
CA ASP A 440 -0.39 -10.34 -6.77
C ASP A 440 -1.63 -9.73 -6.09
N CYS A 441 -1.45 -8.76 -5.17
CA CYS A 441 -2.55 -8.05 -4.52
C CYS A 441 -3.33 -7.13 -5.49
N ASP A 442 -4.57 -6.82 -5.15
CA ASP A 442 -5.42 -5.82 -5.80
C ASP A 442 -4.89 -4.40 -5.60
N LEU A 443 -4.41 -4.06 -4.41
CA LEU A 443 -3.85 -2.73 -4.14
C LEU A 443 -2.42 -2.82 -3.60
N PRO A 444 -1.45 -3.19 -4.45
CA PRO A 444 -0.09 -3.45 -4.02
C PRO A 444 0.65 -2.18 -3.61
N TYR A 445 0.13 -0.97 -3.87
CA TYR A 445 0.75 0.34 -3.58
C TYR A 445 0.45 0.91 -2.20
N CYS A 446 -0.53 0.35 -1.51
CA CYS A 446 -0.99 0.91 -0.24
C CYS A 446 -1.40 -0.19 0.71
N CYS A 447 -1.08 -0.04 2.00
CA CYS A 447 -1.58 -0.96 3.01
C CYS A 447 -3.09 -0.76 3.22
N PRO A 448 -3.77 -1.64 3.98
CA PRO A 448 -5.21 -1.52 4.25
C PRO A 448 -5.59 -0.21 4.96
N HIS A 449 -4.61 0.45 5.57
CA HIS A 449 -4.68 1.75 6.21
C HIS A 449 -4.25 2.91 5.30
N GLY A 450 -4.03 2.67 4.00
CA GLY A 450 -3.70 3.65 2.97
C GLY A 450 -2.26 4.17 2.94
N ARG A 451 -1.37 3.69 3.82
CA ARG A 451 0.06 4.06 3.77
C ARG A 451 0.70 3.45 2.53
N PRO A 452 1.67 4.10 1.87
CA PRO A 452 2.35 3.49 0.75
C PRO A 452 3.13 2.24 1.20
N THR A 453 2.96 1.15 0.46
CA THR A 453 3.76 -0.08 0.60
C THR A 453 5.04 0.01 -0.21
N MET A 454 5.02 0.74 -1.33
CA MET A 454 6.13 0.90 -2.24
C MET A 454 6.30 2.37 -2.63
N ILE A 455 7.55 2.81 -2.73
CA ILE A 455 7.94 4.12 -3.23
C ILE A 455 8.97 3.91 -4.33
N GLN A 456 8.73 4.49 -5.50
CA GLN A 456 9.65 4.46 -6.62
C GLN A 456 10.36 5.80 -6.74
N ILE A 457 11.68 5.76 -6.96
CA ILE A 457 12.51 6.90 -7.28
C ILE A 457 13.15 6.62 -8.63
N SER A 458 12.75 7.39 -9.64
CA SER A 458 13.25 7.19 -11.00
C SER A 458 14.74 7.55 -11.12
N LEU A 459 15.41 7.00 -12.14
CA LEU A 459 16.80 7.37 -12.46
C LEU A 459 16.94 8.87 -12.69
N ALA A 460 16.00 9.49 -13.40
CA ALA A 460 15.94 10.93 -13.62
C ALA A 460 15.88 11.74 -12.30
N GLU A 461 15.08 11.29 -11.33
CA GLU A 461 15.00 11.94 -10.01
C GLU A 461 16.28 11.75 -9.20
N LEU A 462 16.90 10.56 -9.27
CA LEU A 462 18.19 10.29 -8.65
C LEU A 462 19.27 11.21 -9.24
N GLU A 463 19.38 11.27 -10.57
CA GLU A 463 20.32 12.13 -11.29
C GLU A 463 20.15 13.59 -10.88
N LYS A 464 18.91 14.10 -10.86
CA LYS A 464 18.59 15.44 -10.40
C LYS A 464 19.03 15.68 -8.95
N LYS A 465 18.80 14.73 -8.04
CA LYS A 465 19.24 14.81 -6.63
C LYS A 465 20.75 14.88 -6.49
N PHE A 466 21.49 14.24 -7.40
CA PHE A 466 22.95 14.31 -7.47
C PHE A 466 23.47 15.48 -8.33
N GLY A 467 22.60 16.38 -8.79
CA GLY A 467 22.99 17.54 -9.61
C GLY A 467 23.51 17.18 -11.00
N ARG A 468 23.25 15.95 -11.49
CA ARG A 468 23.55 15.56 -12.86
C ARG A 468 22.53 16.23 -13.79
N LYS A 469 23.01 16.89 -14.85
CA LYS A 469 22.14 17.49 -15.88
C LYS A 469 21.56 16.36 -16.73
N MET A 470 20.23 16.29 -16.80
CA MET A 470 19.52 15.57 -17.87
C MET A 470 19.65 16.32 -19.19
#